data_AF-A0A521XCK4-F1
#
_entry.id   AF-A0A521XCK4-F1
#
_cell.length_a   1.000
_cell.length_b   1.000
_cell.length_c   1.000
_cell.angle_alpha   90.00
_cell.angle_beta   90.00
_cell.angle_gamma   90.00
#
_symmetry.space_group_name_H-M   'P 1'
#
loop_
_entity.id
_entity.type
_entity.pdbx_description
1 polymer ?
#
loop_
_entity_poly.entity_id
_entity_poly.type
_entity_poly.pdbx_seq_one_letter_code
_entity_poly.pdbx_strand_id
1 'polypeptide(L)'
;MKKYFVLLMIIVIAFVGCGKKETPPVPVGEMPEYKDPAFGFKIHYPQEWKQLGTTGKAVFVKSQEVANKFIDPQSGEEGAQVIVEVLKLEGKTHEEVINTSKEAFKQSWAKVDIQPDQQLTIGGKQGTKVAYSVPVTAKTNIMGYEIYVAGDTAVYKLDFMGYGDQYNAHAAVFDAMLKSFELPVVIIKSDKWVASPSMESYTSTFFTMQYPENLIPENVSKGKFDFAMKMRADRLDCSIQIDVFGAQKLTVEKVFEQNKGKVRARSTGKATVDGQNALWVEDQAAANIMRRQYFVVKNDKVIRPTIVWYVPDKDIYLPVFEKMVTSIKLK
;
A
#
# COMPACT_ATOMS: atom_id res chain seq x y z
N MET A 1 -21.42 48.19 56.43
CA MET A 1 -21.09 46.92 55.75
C MET A 1 -21.21 47.04 54.23
N LYS A 2 -20.49 47.99 53.59
CA LYS A 2 -20.58 48.21 52.13
C LYS A 2 -19.25 48.61 51.45
N LYS A 3 -18.11 48.46 52.16
CA LYS A 3 -16.78 48.84 51.65
C LYS A 3 -15.78 47.68 51.55
N TYR A 4 -16.16 46.45 51.92
CA TYR A 4 -15.28 45.28 51.85
C TYR A 4 -15.55 44.36 50.64
N PHE A 5 -16.59 44.63 49.84
CA PHE A 5 -16.95 43.77 48.71
C PHE A 5 -16.22 44.12 47.40
N VAL A 6 -15.65 45.33 47.30
CA VAL A 6 -14.91 45.77 46.10
C VAL A 6 -13.46 45.30 46.13
N LEU A 7 -12.89 45.04 47.32
CA LEU A 7 -11.51 44.54 47.45
C LEU A 7 -11.39 43.03 47.15
N LEU A 8 -12.50 42.27 47.26
CA LEU A 8 -12.50 40.82 46.97
C LEU A 8 -12.69 40.50 45.48
N MET A 9 -13.21 41.45 44.68
CA MET A 9 -13.48 41.25 43.25
C MET A 9 -12.29 41.61 42.34
N ILE A 10 -11.26 42.29 42.86
CA ILE A 10 -10.03 42.62 42.12
C ILE A 10 -8.96 41.53 42.26
N ILE A 11 -9.05 40.64 43.24
CA ILE A 11 -8.09 39.54 43.44
C ILE A 11 -8.40 38.30 42.55
N VAL A 12 -9.62 38.19 42.01
CA VAL A 12 -10.02 37.05 41.17
C VAL A 12 -9.60 37.20 39.69
N ILE A 13 -9.23 38.40 39.24
CA ILE A 13 -8.79 38.66 37.85
C ILE A 13 -7.27 38.44 37.67
N ALA A 14 -6.51 38.21 38.75
CA ALA A 14 -5.07 37.98 38.67
C ALA A 14 -4.67 36.51 38.38
N PHE A 15 -5.62 35.59 38.19
CA PHE A 15 -5.35 34.17 37.87
C PHE A 15 -5.72 33.75 36.44
N VAL A 16 -5.82 34.69 35.49
CA VAL A 16 -5.57 34.33 34.08
C VAL A 16 -4.06 34.21 33.93
N GLY A 17 -3.54 33.10 34.46
CA GLY A 17 -2.17 32.70 34.25
C GLY A 17 -1.90 32.67 32.75
N CYS A 18 -0.71 33.10 32.36
CA CYS A 18 -0.06 32.73 31.10
C CYS A 18 0.07 31.19 31.04
N GLY A 19 -1.04 30.49 30.87
CA GLY A 19 -1.06 29.10 30.43
C GLY A 19 -0.62 29.10 28.99
N LYS A 20 0.46 28.37 28.69
CA LYS A 20 0.91 28.12 27.33
C LYS A 20 -0.30 27.60 26.55
N LYS A 21 -0.71 28.28 25.47
CA LYS A 21 -1.82 27.82 24.63
C LYS A 21 -1.43 26.46 24.05
N GLU A 22 -2.19 25.41 24.38
CA GLU A 22 -1.99 24.09 23.80
C GLU A 22 -2.09 24.15 22.27
N THR A 23 -1.29 23.33 21.60
CA THR A 23 -1.33 23.22 20.14
C THR A 23 -2.70 22.64 19.72
N PRO A 24 -3.44 23.29 18.81
CA PRO A 24 -4.74 22.78 18.38
C PRO A 24 -4.62 21.45 17.64
N PRO A 25 -5.65 20.58 17.70
CA PRO A 25 -5.67 19.32 16.96
C PRO A 25 -5.46 19.49 15.46
N VAL A 26 -4.65 18.62 14.87
CA VAL A 26 -4.37 18.57 13.43
C VAL A 26 -5.40 17.66 12.75
N PRO A 27 -6.10 18.13 11.70
CA PRO A 27 -7.05 17.31 10.95
C PRO A 27 -6.31 16.25 10.11
N VAL A 28 -6.94 15.09 9.90
CA VAL A 28 -6.36 13.93 9.18
C VAL A 28 -6.14 14.20 7.68
N GLY A 29 -6.91 15.11 7.07
CA GLY A 29 -6.70 15.55 5.69
C GLY A 29 -6.81 14.45 4.62
N GLU A 30 -6.31 14.73 3.42
CA GLU A 30 -6.08 13.71 2.38
C GLU A 30 -4.82 12.92 2.71
N MET A 31 -4.83 11.61 2.48
CA MET A 31 -3.71 10.73 2.79
C MET A 31 -3.35 9.82 1.61
N PRO A 32 -2.41 10.21 0.73
CA PRO A 32 -1.93 9.33 -0.35
C PRO A 32 -1.22 8.07 0.18
N GLU A 33 -1.22 7.01 -0.63
CA GLU A 33 -0.56 5.73 -0.30
C GLU A 33 0.95 5.83 -0.55
N TYR A 34 1.74 5.35 0.42
CA TYR A 34 3.12 4.95 0.23
C TYR A 34 3.23 3.43 0.18
N LYS A 35 3.97 2.90 -0.79
CA LYS A 35 4.37 1.48 -0.87
C LYS A 35 5.89 1.38 -0.87
N ASP A 36 6.46 0.66 0.09
CA ASP A 36 7.92 0.46 0.13
C ASP A 36 8.39 -0.37 -1.07
N PRO A 37 9.41 0.08 -1.82
CA PRO A 37 9.78 -0.53 -3.09
C PRO A 37 10.47 -1.90 -2.95
N ALA A 38 11.05 -2.23 -1.79
CA ALA A 38 11.72 -3.54 -1.58
C ALA A 38 10.92 -4.47 -0.69
N PHE A 39 10.27 -3.92 0.34
CA PHE A 39 9.58 -4.69 1.36
C PHE A 39 8.08 -4.70 1.17
N GLY A 40 7.52 -3.89 0.28
CA GLY A 40 6.13 -3.98 -0.18
C GLY A 40 5.05 -3.62 0.84
N PHE A 41 5.42 -3.19 2.05
CA PHE A 41 4.44 -2.69 3.02
C PHE A 41 3.80 -1.40 2.50
N LYS A 42 2.56 -1.15 2.92
CA LYS A 42 1.83 0.06 2.55
C LYS A 42 1.40 0.85 3.77
N ILE A 43 1.34 2.17 3.64
CA ILE A 43 0.79 3.07 4.66
C ILE A 43 0.30 4.36 3.99
N HIS A 44 -0.85 4.87 4.43
CA HIS A 44 -1.29 6.21 4.07
C HIS A 44 -0.67 7.23 5.04
N TYR A 45 -0.28 8.39 4.54
CA TYR A 45 0.29 9.48 5.34
C TYR A 45 -0.24 10.83 4.86
N PRO A 46 -0.28 11.88 5.70
CA PRO A 46 -0.87 13.16 5.30
C PRO A 46 -0.19 13.74 4.06
N GLN A 47 -1.00 14.27 3.13
CA GLN A 47 -0.52 14.79 1.84
C GLN A 47 0.51 15.92 2.00
N GLU A 48 0.40 16.71 3.07
CA GLU A 48 1.31 17.80 3.39
C GLU A 48 2.62 17.35 4.05
N TRP A 49 2.75 16.05 4.38
CA TRP A 49 3.98 15.47 4.90
C TRP A 49 4.88 14.96 3.76
N LYS A 50 6.17 14.88 4.05
CA LYS A 50 7.20 14.34 3.17
C LYS A 50 7.61 12.96 3.65
N GLN A 51 7.91 12.07 2.71
CA GLN A 51 8.69 10.86 2.97
C GLN A 51 10.17 11.23 2.80
N LEU A 52 10.95 11.20 3.88
CA LEU A 52 12.38 11.55 3.92
C LEU A 52 13.27 10.34 4.24
N GLY A 53 12.66 9.16 4.38
CA GLY A 53 13.35 7.93 4.74
C GLY A 53 13.96 7.21 3.54
N THR A 54 14.56 6.06 3.80
CA THR A 54 15.11 5.16 2.79
C THR A 54 14.25 3.91 2.65
N THR A 55 14.53 3.10 1.63
CA THR A 55 13.90 1.78 1.48
C THR A 55 14.13 0.92 2.72
N GLY A 56 13.05 0.36 3.26
CA GLY A 56 13.04 -0.40 4.51
C GLY A 56 13.08 0.47 5.78
N LYS A 57 13.15 1.80 5.66
CA LYS A 57 13.06 2.74 6.77
C LYS A 57 12.40 4.05 6.30
N ALA A 58 11.09 3.99 6.10
CA ALA A 58 10.32 5.17 5.72
C ALA A 58 10.18 6.13 6.91
N VAL A 59 10.35 7.43 6.65
CA VAL A 59 10.21 8.49 7.66
C VAL A 59 9.23 9.52 7.10
N PHE A 60 8.09 9.69 7.74
CA PHE A 60 7.04 10.63 7.36
C PHE A 60 7.04 11.81 8.33
N VAL A 61 7.13 13.02 7.78
CA VAL A 61 7.24 14.24 8.57
C VAL A 61 6.92 15.48 7.72
N LYS A 62 6.42 16.55 8.34
CA LYS A 62 6.10 17.80 7.62
C LYS A 62 7.30 18.47 6.93
N SER A 63 8.48 18.44 7.55
CA SER A 63 9.69 19.08 7.02
C SER A 63 10.98 18.39 7.51
N GLN A 64 12.11 18.68 6.86
CA GLN A 64 13.43 18.25 7.34
C GLN A 64 13.74 18.85 8.72
N GLU A 65 13.29 20.09 8.98
CA GLU A 65 13.50 20.74 10.28
C GLU A 65 12.77 20.03 11.41
N VAL A 66 11.58 19.49 11.15
CA VAL A 66 10.89 18.64 12.14
C VAL A 66 11.63 17.31 12.31
N ALA A 67 12.16 16.69 11.24
CA ALA A 67 12.99 15.49 11.41
C ALA A 67 14.26 15.76 12.25
N ASN A 68 14.92 16.90 12.03
CA ASN A 68 16.11 17.30 12.76
C ASN A 68 15.82 17.43 14.26
N LYS A 69 14.62 17.92 14.64
CA LYS A 69 14.17 17.98 16.05
C LYS A 69 14.16 16.61 16.73
N PHE A 70 13.95 15.51 16.03
CA PHE A 70 13.99 14.16 16.61
C PHE A 70 15.38 13.53 16.62
N ILE A 71 16.35 14.11 15.90
CA ILE A 71 17.77 13.72 15.92
C ILE A 71 18.51 14.50 17.01
N ASP A 72 18.33 15.82 17.02
CA ASP A 72 18.80 16.73 18.05
C ASP A 72 17.60 17.57 18.54
N PRO A 73 17.02 17.23 19.71
CA PRO A 73 15.90 17.94 20.31
C PRO A 73 16.12 19.43 20.59
N GLN A 74 17.37 19.90 20.60
CA GLN A 74 17.70 21.32 20.74
C GLN A 74 17.65 22.09 19.42
N SER A 75 17.58 21.38 18.28
CA SER A 75 17.55 21.93 16.91
C SER A 75 16.15 21.86 16.29
N GLY A 76 15.94 22.46 15.11
CA GLY A 76 14.77 22.20 14.27
C GLY A 76 13.42 22.74 14.78
N GLU A 77 12.36 22.39 14.04
CA GLU A 77 10.97 22.80 14.28
C GLU A 77 10.24 21.75 15.16
N GLU A 78 9.41 22.19 16.10
CA GLU A 78 8.54 21.27 16.84
C GLU A 78 7.52 20.63 15.89
N GLY A 79 7.29 19.33 16.02
CA GLY A 79 6.29 18.65 15.19
C GLY A 79 6.09 17.21 15.60
N ALA A 80 5.59 16.44 14.64
CA ALA A 80 5.36 15.01 14.75
C ALA A 80 6.10 14.25 13.64
N GLN A 81 6.45 13.00 13.92
CA GLN A 81 7.13 12.11 13.00
C GLN A 81 6.54 10.71 13.13
N VAL A 82 6.45 10.02 11.99
CA VAL A 82 6.15 8.59 11.94
C VAL A 82 7.25 7.86 11.19
N ILE A 83 7.81 6.81 11.77
CA ILE A 83 8.81 5.95 11.12
C ILE A 83 8.21 4.56 10.91
N VAL A 84 8.44 3.97 9.74
CA VAL A 84 8.20 2.54 9.50
C VAL A 84 9.53 1.90 9.10
N GLU A 85 10.04 1.03 9.95
CA GLU A 85 11.34 0.37 9.81
C GLU A 85 11.18 -1.15 9.73
N VAL A 86 11.91 -1.77 8.81
CA VAL A 86 11.95 -3.21 8.61
C VAL A 86 13.17 -3.78 9.31
N LEU A 87 12.94 -4.50 10.39
CA LEU A 87 13.97 -5.18 11.18
C LEU A 87 14.10 -6.63 10.69
N LYS A 88 15.19 -6.92 9.99
CA LYS A 88 15.44 -8.26 9.44
C LYS A 88 15.69 -9.26 10.57
N LEU A 89 15.26 -10.51 10.37
CA LEU A 89 15.46 -11.58 11.34
C LEU A 89 16.94 -11.99 11.47
N GLU A 90 17.68 -12.07 10.36
CA GLU A 90 19.13 -12.40 10.36
C GLU A 90 19.48 -13.64 11.20
N GLY A 91 18.63 -14.67 11.15
CA GLY A 91 18.79 -15.91 11.90
C GLY A 91 18.27 -15.87 13.35
N LYS A 92 17.73 -14.74 13.79
CA LYS A 92 17.06 -14.58 15.09
C LYS A 92 15.55 -14.80 14.99
N THR A 93 14.93 -15.09 16.11
CA THR A 93 13.47 -15.09 16.28
C THR A 93 12.91 -13.67 16.26
N HIS A 94 11.61 -13.53 15.98
CA HIS A 94 10.92 -12.23 16.07
C HIS A 94 11.07 -11.60 17.46
N GLU A 95 10.95 -12.39 18.51
CA GLU A 95 11.07 -11.92 19.90
C GLU A 95 12.47 -11.35 20.18
N GLU A 96 13.53 -12.04 19.75
CA GLU A 96 14.90 -11.55 19.91
C GLU A 96 15.14 -10.23 19.17
N VAL A 97 14.60 -10.08 17.95
CA VAL A 97 14.69 -8.84 17.18
C VAL A 97 13.96 -7.70 17.88
N ILE A 98 12.74 -7.96 18.37
CA ILE A 98 11.93 -6.98 19.09
C ILE A 98 12.65 -6.53 20.36
N ASN A 99 13.13 -7.49 21.17
CA ASN A 99 13.84 -7.18 22.42
C ASN A 99 15.14 -6.42 22.15
N THR A 100 15.90 -6.80 21.11
CA THR A 100 17.10 -6.06 20.70
C THR A 100 16.77 -4.61 20.35
N SER A 101 15.68 -4.39 19.61
CA SER A 101 15.26 -3.05 19.20
C SER A 101 14.83 -2.18 20.40
N LYS A 102 14.04 -2.75 21.33
CA LYS A 102 13.63 -2.06 22.57
C LYS A 102 14.83 -1.69 23.44
N GLU A 103 15.82 -2.58 23.57
CA GLU A 103 17.04 -2.29 24.33
C GLU A 103 17.90 -1.21 23.65
N ALA A 104 18.02 -1.24 22.32
CA ALA A 104 18.70 -0.18 21.58
C ALA A 104 18.01 1.18 21.76
N PHE A 105 16.67 1.21 21.76
CA PHE A 105 15.90 2.43 22.03
C PHE A 105 16.16 2.96 23.45
N LYS A 106 16.11 2.09 24.47
CA LYS A 106 16.44 2.45 25.86
C LYS A 106 17.84 3.06 26.00
N GLN A 107 18.81 2.51 25.29
CA GLN A 107 20.20 2.98 25.32
C GLN A 107 20.39 4.31 24.58
N SER A 108 19.52 4.61 23.60
CA SER A 108 19.63 5.81 22.77
C SER A 108 19.13 7.07 23.48
N TRP A 109 18.29 6.93 24.51
CA TRP A 109 17.68 8.04 25.23
C TRP A 109 17.95 7.99 26.73
N ALA A 110 18.68 8.98 27.24
CA ALA A 110 18.88 9.12 28.67
C ALA A 110 17.55 9.35 29.40
N LYS A 111 17.28 8.54 30.44
CA LYS A 111 16.09 8.65 31.31
C LYS A 111 14.75 8.50 30.58
N VAL A 112 14.71 7.77 29.46
CA VAL A 112 13.45 7.44 28.82
C VAL A 112 12.57 6.62 29.78
N ASP A 113 11.31 7.02 29.89
CA ASP A 113 10.27 6.26 30.55
C ASP A 113 9.57 5.38 29.52
N ILE A 114 9.57 4.07 29.75
CA ILE A 114 8.98 3.08 28.85
C ILE A 114 7.89 2.33 29.59
N GLN A 115 6.69 2.38 29.02
CA GLN A 115 5.52 1.73 29.57
C GLN A 115 5.52 0.22 29.25
N PRO A 116 4.82 -0.61 30.03
CA PRO A 116 4.70 -2.04 29.76
C PRO A 116 4.10 -2.34 28.37
N ASP A 117 4.46 -3.50 27.84
CA ASP A 117 3.94 -4.02 26.58
C ASP A 117 2.42 -4.10 26.58
N GLN A 118 1.81 -3.61 25.49
CA GLN A 118 0.38 -3.75 25.22
C GLN A 118 0.19 -4.53 23.93
N GLN A 119 -0.71 -5.51 23.97
CA GLN A 119 -1.06 -6.32 22.82
C GLN A 119 -2.12 -5.63 21.97
N LEU A 120 -1.96 -5.65 20.64
CA LEU A 120 -2.94 -5.12 19.69
C LEU A 120 -2.93 -5.90 18.38
N THR A 121 -3.95 -5.69 17.55
CA THR A 121 -4.04 -6.30 16.21
C THR A 121 -3.86 -5.24 15.14
N ILE A 122 -2.94 -5.47 14.20
CA ILE A 122 -2.64 -4.59 13.05
C ILE A 122 -2.52 -5.46 11.80
N GLY A 123 -3.19 -5.05 10.71
CA GLY A 123 -3.14 -5.80 9.44
C GLY A 123 -3.52 -7.28 9.60
N GLY A 124 -4.43 -7.58 10.53
CA GLY A 124 -4.84 -8.96 10.85
C GLY A 124 -3.82 -9.79 11.65
N LYS A 125 -2.66 -9.23 12.01
CA LYS A 125 -1.64 -9.90 12.83
C LYS A 125 -1.56 -9.32 14.24
N GLN A 126 -1.20 -10.17 15.20
CA GLN A 126 -0.88 -9.75 16.56
C GLN A 126 0.40 -8.90 16.55
N GLY A 127 0.37 -7.77 17.26
CA GLY A 127 1.49 -6.87 17.44
C GLY A 127 1.65 -6.46 18.90
N THR A 128 2.80 -5.86 19.20
CA THR A 128 3.14 -5.34 20.54
C THR A 128 3.38 -3.85 20.46
N LYS A 129 2.62 -3.07 21.22
CA LYS A 129 2.77 -1.62 21.40
C LYS A 129 3.51 -1.31 22.69
N VAL A 130 4.43 -0.37 22.62
CA VAL A 130 5.20 0.13 23.76
C VAL A 130 5.16 1.65 23.72
N ALA A 131 4.47 2.27 24.68
CA ALA A 131 4.45 3.71 24.80
C ALA A 131 5.68 4.21 25.56
N TYR A 132 6.15 5.41 25.24
CA TYR A 132 7.32 6.00 25.88
C TYR A 132 7.23 7.52 26.02
N SER A 133 8.04 8.05 26.93
CA SER A 133 8.25 9.48 27.15
C SER A 133 9.73 9.77 27.38
N VAL A 134 10.33 10.58 26.52
CA VAL A 134 11.72 11.01 26.60
C VAL A 134 11.78 12.44 27.12
N PRO A 135 12.37 12.69 28.30
CA PRO A 135 12.54 14.05 28.81
C PRO A 135 13.61 14.81 28.00
N VAL A 136 13.21 15.91 27.34
CA VAL A 136 14.13 16.77 26.57
C VAL A 136 14.56 17.98 27.40
N THR A 137 13.60 18.61 28.07
CA THR A 137 13.84 19.71 29.02
C THR A 137 13.04 19.47 30.29
N ALA A 138 13.15 20.36 31.27
CA ALA A 138 12.31 20.30 32.48
C ALA A 138 10.80 20.45 32.22
N LYS A 139 10.40 20.92 31.02
CA LYS A 139 8.99 21.20 30.68
C LYS A 139 8.50 20.53 29.40
N THR A 140 9.38 19.84 28.66
CA THR A 140 9.04 19.28 27.35
C THR A 140 9.62 17.89 27.19
N ASN A 141 8.77 16.98 26.75
CA ASN A 141 9.12 15.61 26.43
C ASN A 141 8.86 15.33 24.95
N ILE A 142 9.58 14.37 24.38
CA ILE A 142 9.11 13.64 23.21
C ILE A 142 8.25 12.51 23.72
N MET A 143 6.99 12.45 23.28
CA MET A 143 6.06 11.38 23.61
C MET A 143 5.82 10.56 22.35
N GLY A 144 5.68 9.25 22.51
CA GLY A 144 5.44 8.38 21.38
C GLY A 144 5.08 6.98 21.77
N TYR A 145 4.93 6.14 20.74
CA TYR A 145 4.79 4.71 20.91
C TYR A 145 5.39 3.97 19.72
N GLU A 146 6.08 2.88 20.03
CA GLU A 146 6.54 1.91 19.06
C GLU A 146 5.53 0.77 18.95
N ILE A 147 5.34 0.23 17.75
CA ILE A 147 4.56 -0.96 17.50
C ILE A 147 5.39 -1.93 16.69
N TYR A 148 5.47 -3.16 17.17
CA TYR A 148 6.18 -4.26 16.56
C TYR A 148 5.17 -5.28 16.03
N VAL A 149 5.24 -5.58 14.73
CA VAL A 149 4.38 -6.58 14.08
C VAL A 149 5.25 -7.61 13.36
N ALA A 150 5.02 -8.89 13.65
CA ALA A 150 5.75 -9.99 13.04
C ALA A 150 5.31 -10.22 11.58
N GLY A 151 6.19 -9.92 10.63
CA GLY A 151 6.09 -10.39 9.25
C GLY A 151 6.69 -11.78 9.08
N ASP A 152 6.69 -12.29 7.85
CA ASP A 152 7.16 -13.65 7.59
C ASP A 152 8.70 -13.74 7.54
N THR A 153 9.36 -12.67 7.10
CA THR A 153 10.83 -12.61 6.93
C THR A 153 11.50 -11.49 7.76
N ALA A 154 10.70 -10.68 8.45
CA ALA A 154 11.15 -9.51 9.19
C ALA A 154 10.11 -9.12 10.26
N VAL A 155 10.51 -8.24 11.17
CA VAL A 155 9.62 -7.49 12.07
C VAL A 155 9.44 -6.08 11.51
N TYR A 156 8.21 -5.59 11.47
CA TYR A 156 7.90 -4.21 11.11
C TYR A 156 7.77 -3.40 12.40
N LYS A 157 8.61 -2.38 12.55
CA LYS A 157 8.56 -1.41 13.63
C LYS A 157 7.92 -0.13 13.12
N LEU A 158 6.78 0.25 13.68
CA LEU A 158 6.17 1.55 13.45
C LEU A 158 6.43 2.42 14.69
N ASP A 159 6.87 3.64 14.52
CA ASP A 159 7.19 4.56 15.62
C ASP A 159 6.47 5.89 15.39
N PHE A 160 5.55 6.23 16.28
CA PHE A 160 4.72 7.44 16.20
C PHE A 160 5.09 8.36 17.34
N MET A 161 5.59 9.56 17.01
CA MET A 161 6.12 10.46 18.03
C MET A 161 5.80 11.92 17.77
N GLY A 162 5.67 12.69 18.86
CA GLY A 162 5.45 14.12 18.83
C GLY A 162 6.28 14.84 19.89
N TYR A 163 6.74 16.04 19.55
CA TYR A 163 7.49 16.91 20.46
C TYR A 163 6.53 17.79 21.28
N GLY A 164 6.51 17.62 22.60
CA GLY A 164 5.60 18.35 23.49
C GLY A 164 4.13 18.16 23.10
N ASP A 165 3.40 19.27 23.00
CA ASP A 165 1.95 19.28 22.70
C ASP A 165 1.62 18.72 21.30
N GLN A 166 2.62 18.61 20.41
CA GLN A 166 2.44 18.07 19.06
C GLN A 166 2.00 16.59 19.08
N TYR A 167 2.34 15.84 20.12
CA TYR A 167 1.89 14.45 20.25
C TYR A 167 0.37 14.36 20.35
N ASN A 168 -0.25 15.13 21.25
CA ASN A 168 -1.70 15.15 21.42
C ASN A 168 -2.39 15.78 20.21
N ALA A 169 -1.81 16.84 19.64
CA ALA A 169 -2.35 17.48 18.45
C ALA A 169 -2.44 16.53 17.24
N HIS A 170 -1.55 15.55 17.13
CA HIS A 170 -1.49 14.59 16.02
C HIS A 170 -2.14 13.23 16.32
N ALA A 171 -2.81 13.06 17.47
CA ALA A 171 -3.37 11.76 17.85
C ALA A 171 -4.30 11.16 16.78
N ALA A 172 -5.15 11.98 16.14
CA ALA A 172 -6.05 11.55 15.08
C ALA A 172 -5.29 11.14 13.80
N VAL A 173 -4.22 11.89 13.45
CA VAL A 173 -3.34 11.57 12.32
C VAL A 173 -2.64 10.24 12.55
N PHE A 174 -2.10 10.03 13.75
CA PHE A 174 -1.44 8.76 14.11
C PHE A 174 -2.38 7.57 14.04
N ASP A 175 -3.61 7.70 14.56
CA ASP A 175 -4.63 6.65 14.47
C ASP A 175 -5.00 6.32 13.01
N ALA A 176 -5.17 7.34 12.16
CA ALA A 176 -5.47 7.14 10.74
C ALA A 176 -4.32 6.44 9.99
N MET A 177 -3.08 6.88 10.21
CA MET A 177 -1.88 6.25 9.64
C MET A 177 -1.76 4.79 10.11
N LEU A 178 -1.96 4.53 11.40
CA LEU A 178 -1.89 3.18 11.95
C LEU A 178 -2.93 2.24 11.33
N LYS A 179 -4.18 2.70 11.21
CA LYS A 179 -5.27 1.92 10.59
C LYS A 179 -5.04 1.61 9.11
N SER A 180 -4.28 2.46 8.44
CA SER A 180 -3.94 2.29 7.03
C SER A 180 -2.75 1.37 6.76
N PHE A 181 -2.03 0.94 7.81
CA PHE A 181 -0.84 0.12 7.62
C PHE A 181 -1.20 -1.29 7.17
N GLU A 182 -0.62 -1.71 6.06
CA GLU A 182 -0.74 -3.06 5.51
C GLU A 182 0.63 -3.73 5.45
N LEU A 183 0.70 -4.93 6.02
CA LEU A 183 1.85 -5.81 5.84
C LEU A 183 1.98 -6.23 4.37
N PRO A 184 3.20 -6.47 3.87
CA PRO A 184 3.34 -6.97 2.52
C PRO A 184 2.73 -8.36 2.41
N VAL A 185 2.21 -8.61 1.22
CA VAL A 185 1.74 -9.93 0.87
C VAL A 185 2.95 -10.81 0.58
N VAL A 186 2.97 -11.94 1.26
CA VAL A 186 4.10 -12.87 1.23
C VAL A 186 4.07 -13.58 -0.11
N ILE A 187 5.04 -13.24 -0.96
CA ILE A 187 5.31 -14.03 -2.15
C ILE A 187 6.08 -15.26 -1.69
N ILE A 188 5.37 -16.38 -1.55
CA ILE A 188 6.01 -17.68 -1.31
C ILE A 188 7.00 -17.91 -2.45
N LYS A 189 8.30 -17.91 -2.16
CA LYS A 189 9.32 -18.33 -3.12
C LYS A 189 9.11 -19.81 -3.40
N SER A 190 8.39 -20.09 -4.46
CA SER A 190 8.27 -21.39 -5.09
C SER A 190 9.16 -21.37 -6.34
N ASP A 191 9.73 -22.53 -6.71
CA ASP A 191 10.45 -22.69 -7.98
C ASP A 191 9.57 -22.40 -9.20
N LYS A 192 8.25 -22.41 -8.98
CA LYS A 192 7.23 -22.03 -9.95
C LYS A 192 6.44 -20.85 -9.43
N TRP A 193 6.03 -19.96 -10.32
CA TRP A 193 5.18 -18.84 -9.95
C TRP A 193 3.87 -19.29 -9.32
N VAL A 194 3.43 -18.52 -8.32
CA VAL A 194 2.15 -18.69 -7.64
C VAL A 194 1.49 -17.32 -7.66
N ALA A 195 0.24 -17.25 -8.14
CA ALA A 195 -0.52 -16.01 -8.12
C ALA A 195 -0.71 -15.53 -6.67
N SER A 196 -0.57 -14.22 -6.44
CA SER A 196 -0.89 -13.63 -5.15
C SER A 196 -2.36 -13.91 -4.80
N PRO A 197 -2.67 -14.28 -3.54
CA PRO A 197 -4.04 -14.36 -3.08
C PRO A 197 -4.71 -12.97 -3.02
N SER A 198 -3.91 -11.90 -2.95
CA SER A 198 -4.38 -10.53 -2.98
C SER A 198 -4.58 -10.06 -4.43
N MET A 199 -5.75 -9.47 -4.65
CA MET A 199 -6.16 -8.98 -5.97
C MET A 199 -6.18 -7.45 -5.97
N GLU A 200 -5.63 -6.85 -7.02
CA GLU A 200 -5.78 -5.44 -7.32
C GLU A 200 -6.83 -5.23 -8.42
N SER A 201 -7.38 -4.02 -8.45
CA SER A 201 -8.37 -3.61 -9.46
C SER A 201 -7.71 -2.72 -10.51
N TYR A 202 -7.82 -3.09 -11.77
CA TYR A 202 -7.48 -2.21 -12.88
C TYR A 202 -8.75 -1.57 -13.44
N THR A 203 -8.73 -0.25 -13.63
CA THR A 203 -9.85 0.51 -14.17
C THR A 203 -9.41 1.32 -15.37
N SER A 204 -10.10 1.13 -16.50
CA SER A 204 -9.97 1.96 -17.70
C SER A 204 -11.31 2.61 -18.06
N THR A 205 -11.31 3.38 -19.15
CA THR A 205 -12.53 3.90 -19.80
C THR A 205 -13.41 2.77 -20.37
N PHE A 206 -12.83 1.61 -20.71
CA PHE A 206 -13.54 0.54 -21.44
C PHE A 206 -13.97 -0.62 -20.56
N PHE A 207 -13.27 -0.87 -19.45
CA PHE A 207 -13.56 -1.98 -18.55
C PHE A 207 -12.94 -1.78 -17.16
N THR A 208 -13.37 -2.59 -16.20
CA THR A 208 -12.61 -2.92 -15.00
C THR A 208 -12.22 -4.40 -15.00
N MET A 209 -11.14 -4.78 -14.32
CA MET A 209 -10.74 -6.17 -14.12
C MET A 209 -10.00 -6.35 -12.79
N GLN A 210 -10.01 -7.57 -12.26
CA GLN A 210 -9.20 -7.95 -11.12
C GLN A 210 -7.93 -8.67 -11.60
N TYR A 211 -6.80 -8.43 -10.94
CA TYR A 211 -5.54 -9.12 -11.23
C TYR A 211 -4.75 -9.41 -9.93
N PRO A 212 -3.99 -10.51 -9.85
CA PRO A 212 -3.09 -10.74 -8.72
C PRO A 212 -2.01 -9.64 -8.65
N GLU A 213 -1.77 -9.09 -7.46
CA GLU A 213 -0.85 -7.94 -7.30
C GLU A 213 0.61 -8.25 -7.70
N ASN A 214 0.98 -9.53 -7.78
CA ASN A 214 2.32 -10.00 -8.12
C ASN A 214 2.50 -10.24 -9.62
N LEU A 215 1.56 -9.78 -10.46
CA LEU A 215 1.79 -9.58 -11.89
C LEU A 215 2.53 -8.27 -12.11
N ILE A 216 3.42 -8.27 -13.10
CA ILE A 216 4.26 -7.12 -13.43
C ILE A 216 3.66 -6.42 -14.63
N PRO A 217 3.17 -5.17 -14.51
CA PRO A 217 2.74 -4.37 -15.64
C PRO A 217 3.90 -4.13 -16.61
N GLU A 218 3.63 -4.25 -17.91
CA GLU A 218 4.60 -3.93 -18.96
C GLU A 218 4.16 -2.68 -19.72
N ASN A 219 5.13 -1.84 -20.03
CA ASN A 219 4.93 -0.72 -20.94
C ASN A 219 4.76 -1.25 -22.36
N VAL A 220 3.53 -1.20 -22.87
CA VAL A 220 3.21 -1.54 -24.26
C VAL A 220 2.76 -0.29 -25.02
N SER A 221 3.26 -0.13 -26.25
CA SER A 221 2.78 0.94 -27.12
C SER A 221 1.36 0.63 -27.57
N LYS A 222 0.43 1.58 -27.41
CA LYS A 222 -0.94 1.44 -27.93
C LYS A 222 -0.98 1.26 -29.45
N GLY A 223 0.01 1.80 -30.17
CA GLY A 223 0.02 1.78 -31.63
C GLY A 223 -1.31 2.26 -32.23
N LYS A 224 -1.97 1.38 -32.99
CA LYS A 224 -3.28 1.61 -33.64
C LYS A 224 -4.50 1.32 -32.74
N PHE A 225 -4.29 0.84 -31.53
CA PHE A 225 -5.36 0.51 -30.60
C PHE A 225 -5.81 1.76 -29.85
N ASP A 226 -7.10 1.81 -29.52
CA ASP A 226 -7.67 2.83 -28.63
C ASP A 226 -7.08 2.69 -27.22
N PHE A 227 -6.74 1.47 -26.84
CA PHE A 227 -6.08 1.13 -25.58
C PHE A 227 -5.28 -0.17 -25.73
N ALA A 228 -4.15 -0.25 -25.04
CA ALA A 228 -3.38 -1.48 -24.90
C ALA A 228 -2.75 -1.53 -23.49
N MET A 229 -2.79 -2.70 -22.87
CA MET A 229 -2.05 -2.99 -21.64
C MET A 229 -1.53 -4.40 -21.66
N LYS A 230 -0.45 -4.67 -20.93
CA LYS A 230 0.07 -6.02 -20.72
C LYS A 230 0.54 -6.18 -19.29
N MET A 231 0.30 -7.35 -18.72
CA MET A 231 0.79 -7.78 -17.42
C MET A 231 1.41 -9.17 -17.59
N ARG A 232 2.60 -9.38 -17.03
CA ARG A 232 3.31 -10.67 -17.08
C ARG A 232 3.44 -11.30 -15.70
N ALA A 233 3.57 -12.61 -15.69
CA ALA A 233 4.00 -13.37 -14.53
C ALA A 233 5.54 -13.33 -14.40
N ASP A 234 6.12 -14.32 -13.72
CA ASP A 234 7.56 -14.50 -13.60
C ASP A 234 8.26 -14.72 -14.95
N ARG A 235 7.66 -15.52 -15.84
CA ARG A 235 8.20 -15.81 -17.17
C ARG A 235 7.79 -14.75 -18.20
N LEU A 236 8.71 -14.38 -19.08
CA LEU A 236 8.47 -13.43 -20.17
C LEU A 236 7.44 -13.93 -21.20
N ASP A 237 7.23 -15.24 -21.26
CA ASP A 237 6.31 -15.94 -22.17
C ASP A 237 4.95 -16.29 -21.51
N CYS A 238 4.68 -15.81 -20.30
CA CYS A 238 3.44 -16.00 -19.57
C CYS A 238 2.81 -14.65 -19.21
N SER A 239 1.74 -14.27 -19.91
CA SER A 239 1.17 -12.93 -19.80
C SER A 239 -0.30 -12.84 -20.21
N ILE A 240 -0.93 -11.74 -19.81
CA ILE A 240 -2.21 -11.28 -20.35
C ILE A 240 -2.01 -9.90 -20.96
N GLN A 241 -2.52 -9.72 -22.16
CA GLN A 241 -2.58 -8.45 -22.88
C GLN A 241 -4.03 -8.13 -23.23
N ILE A 242 -4.45 -6.88 -23.07
CA ILE A 242 -5.79 -6.44 -23.49
C ILE A 242 -5.61 -5.30 -24.48
N ASP A 243 -6.09 -5.51 -25.69
CA ASP A 243 -6.18 -4.49 -26.72
C ASP A 243 -7.64 -4.06 -26.90
N VAL A 244 -7.88 -2.76 -27.11
CA VAL A 244 -9.21 -2.24 -27.48
C VAL A 244 -9.12 -1.51 -28.81
N PHE A 245 -10.05 -1.80 -29.72
CA PHE A 245 -10.15 -1.14 -31.03
C PHE A 245 -11.59 -1.06 -31.52
N GLY A 246 -11.85 -0.23 -32.54
CA GLY A 246 -13.18 -0.10 -33.13
C GLY A 246 -13.70 -1.40 -33.74
N ALA A 247 -14.96 -1.75 -33.43
CA ALA A 247 -15.66 -2.88 -34.03
C ALA A 247 -16.24 -2.54 -35.42
N GLN A 248 -16.27 -1.26 -35.81
CA GLN A 248 -16.77 -0.80 -37.11
C GLN A 248 -18.22 -1.23 -37.37
N LYS A 249 -19.05 -1.21 -36.31
CA LYS A 249 -20.45 -1.65 -36.26
C LYS A 249 -20.64 -3.13 -36.62
N LEU A 250 -19.58 -3.94 -36.51
CA LEU A 250 -19.63 -5.38 -36.73
C LEU A 250 -20.03 -6.13 -35.45
N THR A 251 -20.68 -7.28 -35.63
CA THR A 251 -20.96 -8.21 -34.53
C THR A 251 -19.69 -8.94 -34.12
N VAL A 252 -19.70 -9.57 -32.93
CA VAL A 252 -18.55 -10.36 -32.45
C VAL A 252 -18.17 -11.49 -33.42
N GLU A 253 -19.14 -12.12 -34.07
CA GLU A 253 -18.91 -13.16 -35.08
C GLU A 253 -18.13 -12.60 -36.27
N LYS A 254 -18.55 -11.45 -36.81
CA LYS A 254 -17.87 -10.82 -37.94
C LYS A 254 -16.46 -10.35 -37.57
N VAL A 255 -16.29 -9.75 -36.39
CA VAL A 255 -14.97 -9.37 -35.86
C VAL A 255 -14.08 -10.60 -35.72
N PHE A 256 -14.63 -11.69 -35.18
CA PHE A 256 -13.89 -12.94 -34.99
C PHE A 256 -13.44 -13.55 -36.32
N GLU A 257 -14.34 -13.67 -37.30
CA GLU A 257 -14.00 -14.19 -38.63
C GLU A 257 -12.89 -13.39 -39.32
N GLN A 258 -12.92 -12.06 -39.21
CA GLN A 258 -11.90 -11.17 -39.79
C GLN A 258 -10.52 -11.31 -39.12
N ASN A 259 -10.46 -11.82 -37.89
CA ASN A 259 -9.22 -11.85 -37.10
C ASN A 259 -8.67 -13.27 -36.90
N LYS A 260 -9.52 -14.29 -36.81
CA LYS A 260 -9.08 -15.68 -36.61
C LYS A 260 -8.19 -16.20 -37.74
N GLY A 261 -8.40 -15.73 -38.98
CA GLY A 261 -7.60 -16.13 -40.14
C GLY A 261 -6.16 -15.60 -40.11
N LYS A 262 -5.84 -14.64 -39.23
CA LYS A 262 -4.49 -14.10 -39.05
C LYS A 262 -3.62 -14.95 -38.13
N VAL A 263 -4.21 -15.97 -37.50
CA VAL A 263 -3.52 -16.90 -36.61
C VAL A 263 -3.68 -18.32 -37.10
N ARG A 264 -2.69 -19.18 -36.82
CA ARG A 264 -2.77 -20.62 -37.12
C ARG A 264 -3.62 -21.31 -36.05
N ALA A 265 -4.94 -21.12 -36.15
CA ALA A 265 -5.91 -21.60 -35.18
C ALA A 265 -5.78 -23.12 -34.97
N ARG A 266 -5.65 -23.53 -33.71
CA ARG A 266 -5.72 -24.93 -33.26
C ARG A 266 -7.12 -25.31 -32.82
N SER A 267 -7.79 -24.39 -32.13
CA SER A 267 -9.15 -24.57 -31.68
C SER A 267 -9.86 -23.22 -31.55
N THR A 268 -11.18 -23.27 -31.54
CA THR A 268 -12.04 -22.10 -31.37
C THR A 268 -13.21 -22.45 -30.48
N GLY A 269 -13.79 -21.47 -29.81
CA GLY A 269 -14.99 -21.69 -29.02
C GLY A 269 -15.74 -20.42 -28.67
N LYS A 270 -16.75 -20.61 -27.82
CA LYS A 270 -17.63 -19.56 -27.31
C LYS A 270 -17.40 -19.39 -25.81
N ALA A 271 -17.62 -18.19 -25.32
CA ALA A 271 -17.56 -17.83 -23.91
C ALA A 271 -18.50 -16.64 -23.65
N THR A 272 -18.56 -16.20 -22.40
CA THR A 272 -19.17 -14.93 -22.03
C THR A 272 -18.18 -14.07 -21.26
N VAL A 273 -18.20 -12.76 -21.50
CA VAL A 273 -17.43 -11.77 -20.74
C VAL A 273 -18.41 -10.69 -20.29
N ASP A 274 -18.59 -10.54 -18.98
CA ASP A 274 -19.61 -9.68 -18.38
C ASP A 274 -21.03 -9.88 -18.96
N GLY A 275 -21.40 -11.15 -19.18
CA GLY A 275 -22.68 -11.54 -19.79
C GLY A 275 -22.80 -11.26 -21.29
N GLN A 276 -21.81 -10.61 -21.92
CA GLN A 276 -21.77 -10.42 -23.38
C GLN A 276 -21.20 -11.67 -24.06
N ASN A 277 -21.70 -11.99 -25.25
CA ASN A 277 -21.16 -13.08 -26.06
C ASN A 277 -19.70 -12.79 -26.44
N ALA A 278 -18.84 -13.78 -26.21
CA ALA A 278 -17.44 -13.73 -26.60
C ALA A 278 -17.10 -14.96 -27.45
N LEU A 279 -16.23 -14.76 -28.43
CA LEU A 279 -15.64 -15.84 -29.22
C LEU A 279 -14.15 -15.89 -28.93
N TRP A 280 -13.57 -17.08 -28.91
CA TRP A 280 -12.14 -17.23 -28.72
C TRP A 280 -11.51 -18.14 -29.75
N VAL A 281 -10.23 -17.87 -30.03
CA VAL A 281 -9.35 -18.71 -30.85
C VAL A 281 -8.10 -18.99 -30.05
N GLU A 282 -7.66 -20.24 -30.11
CA GLU A 282 -6.42 -20.68 -29.51
C GLU A 282 -5.44 -21.07 -30.61
N ASP A 283 -4.19 -20.65 -30.47
CA ASP A 283 -3.09 -20.97 -31.37
C ASP A 283 -1.81 -21.29 -30.60
N GLN A 284 -0.82 -21.84 -31.31
CA GLN A 284 0.51 -22.06 -30.76
C GLN A 284 1.43 -20.93 -31.22
N ALA A 285 1.79 -20.03 -30.29
CA ALA A 285 2.62 -18.87 -30.59
C ALA A 285 4.09 -19.26 -30.82
N ALA A 286 4.59 -20.26 -30.08
CA ALA A 286 5.93 -20.82 -30.20
C ALA A 286 5.98 -22.26 -29.66
N ALA A 287 7.12 -22.94 -29.75
CA ALA A 287 7.31 -24.25 -29.12
C ALA A 287 6.95 -24.18 -27.62
N ASN A 288 6.03 -25.04 -27.17
CA ASN A 288 5.51 -25.07 -25.80
C ASN A 288 4.82 -23.78 -25.31
N ILE A 289 4.50 -22.83 -26.19
CA ILE A 289 3.78 -21.60 -25.83
C ILE A 289 2.42 -21.58 -26.53
N MET A 290 1.37 -21.61 -25.73
CA MET A 290 0.00 -21.51 -26.22
C MET A 290 -0.54 -20.11 -25.96
N ARG A 291 -1.42 -19.67 -26.85
CA ARG A 291 -2.08 -18.37 -26.75
C ARG A 291 -3.55 -18.53 -27.03
N ARG A 292 -4.38 -17.83 -26.27
CA ARG A 292 -5.83 -17.73 -26.48
C ARG A 292 -6.24 -16.27 -26.55
N GLN A 293 -6.95 -15.92 -27.62
CA GLN A 293 -7.48 -14.59 -27.86
C GLN A 293 -8.99 -14.63 -27.75
N TYR A 294 -9.53 -13.85 -26.83
CA TYR A 294 -10.96 -13.60 -26.66
C TYR A 294 -11.36 -12.36 -27.43
N PHE A 295 -12.53 -12.38 -28.04
CA PHE A 295 -13.13 -11.25 -28.74
C PHE A 295 -14.50 -11.03 -28.13
N VAL A 296 -14.72 -9.85 -27.55
CA VAL A 296 -16.03 -9.39 -27.10
C VAL A 296 -16.28 -8.00 -27.66
N VAL A 297 -17.51 -7.74 -28.09
CA VAL A 297 -17.91 -6.45 -28.67
C VAL A 297 -18.90 -5.76 -27.73
N LYS A 298 -18.61 -4.51 -27.38
CA LYS A 298 -19.50 -3.63 -26.59
C LYS A 298 -19.34 -2.20 -27.09
N ASN A 299 -20.44 -1.48 -27.30
CA ASN A 299 -20.44 -0.06 -27.64
C ASN A 299 -19.52 0.30 -28.84
N ASP A 300 -19.58 -0.48 -29.91
CA ASP A 300 -18.72 -0.36 -31.10
C ASP A 300 -17.20 -0.48 -30.82
N LYS A 301 -16.83 -1.12 -29.71
CA LYS A 301 -15.46 -1.47 -29.36
C LYS A 301 -15.31 -2.98 -29.23
N VAL A 302 -14.22 -3.49 -29.76
CA VAL A 302 -13.70 -4.83 -29.50
C VAL A 302 -12.78 -4.72 -28.30
N ILE A 303 -13.07 -5.48 -27.24
CA ILE A 303 -12.13 -5.71 -26.15
C ILE A 303 -11.54 -7.09 -26.40
N ARG A 304 -10.21 -7.15 -26.57
CA ARG A 304 -9.50 -8.39 -26.95
C ARG A 304 -8.49 -8.82 -25.88
N PRO A 305 -8.91 -9.54 -24.84
CA PRO A 305 -7.99 -10.24 -23.95
C PRO A 305 -7.23 -11.33 -24.70
N THR A 306 -5.90 -11.30 -24.58
CA THR A 306 -4.98 -12.29 -25.12
C THR A 306 -4.18 -12.85 -23.97
N ILE A 307 -4.36 -14.13 -23.68
CA ILE A 307 -3.61 -14.83 -22.64
C ILE A 307 -2.59 -15.75 -23.30
N VAL A 308 -1.37 -15.79 -22.75
CA VAL A 308 -0.25 -16.59 -23.24
C VAL A 308 0.33 -17.37 -22.08
N TRP A 309 0.56 -18.67 -22.26
CA TRP A 309 1.09 -19.53 -21.20
C TRP A 309 2.06 -20.59 -21.73
N TYR A 310 2.99 -20.98 -20.86
CA TYR A 310 3.88 -22.11 -21.06
C TYR A 310 3.14 -23.44 -20.80
N VAL A 311 3.12 -24.32 -21.79
CA VAL A 311 2.32 -25.56 -21.78
C VAL A 311 2.66 -26.49 -20.61
N PRO A 312 3.94 -26.75 -20.26
CA PRO A 312 4.29 -27.59 -19.12
C PRO A 312 3.81 -27.07 -17.76
N ASP A 313 3.55 -25.76 -17.65
CA ASP A 313 3.04 -25.12 -16.43
C ASP A 313 1.63 -24.55 -16.65
N LYS A 314 0.85 -25.17 -17.56
CA LYS A 314 -0.52 -24.75 -17.88
C LYS A 314 -1.38 -24.59 -16.63
N ASP A 315 -1.32 -25.54 -15.70
CA ASP A 315 -2.18 -25.55 -14.50
C ASP A 315 -1.84 -24.44 -13.51
N ILE A 316 -0.71 -23.76 -13.69
CA ILE A 316 -0.29 -22.61 -12.90
C ILE A 316 -0.81 -21.32 -13.50
N TYR A 317 -0.56 -21.09 -14.79
CA TYR A 317 -0.84 -19.80 -15.42
C TYR A 317 -2.26 -19.69 -15.97
N LEU A 318 -2.74 -20.72 -16.67
CA LEU A 318 -3.99 -20.64 -17.41
C LEU A 318 -5.19 -20.37 -16.50
N PRO A 319 -5.39 -21.08 -15.36
CA PRO A 319 -6.53 -20.81 -14.48
C PRO A 319 -6.56 -19.38 -13.95
N VAL A 320 -5.40 -18.79 -13.66
CA VAL A 320 -5.30 -17.42 -13.16
C VAL A 320 -5.69 -16.44 -14.26
N PHE A 321 -5.12 -16.57 -15.46
CA PHE A 321 -5.44 -15.68 -16.57
C PHE A 321 -6.91 -15.81 -17.01
N GLU A 322 -7.49 -17.00 -16.96
CA GLU A 322 -8.93 -17.21 -17.20
C GLU A 322 -9.80 -16.53 -16.14
N LYS A 323 -9.40 -16.60 -14.86
CA LYS A 323 -10.08 -15.88 -13.78
C LYS A 323 -10.02 -14.36 -14.00
N MET A 324 -8.89 -13.84 -14.50
CA MET A 324 -8.77 -12.41 -14.86
C MET A 324 -9.74 -12.04 -15.99
N VAL A 325 -9.80 -12.82 -17.07
CA VAL A 325 -10.75 -12.60 -18.17
C VAL A 325 -12.20 -12.64 -17.66
N THR A 326 -12.53 -13.59 -16.80
CA THR A 326 -13.87 -13.74 -16.22
C THR A 326 -14.24 -12.58 -15.29
N SER A 327 -13.25 -11.93 -14.67
CA SER A 327 -13.45 -10.78 -13.78
C SER A 327 -13.74 -9.48 -14.53
N ILE A 328 -13.56 -9.44 -15.86
CA ILE A 328 -13.75 -8.23 -16.65
C ILE A 328 -15.21 -7.77 -16.53
N LYS A 329 -15.39 -6.49 -16.21
CA LYS A 329 -16.67 -5.76 -16.29
C LYS A 329 -16.58 -4.70 -17.37
N LEU A 330 -17.46 -4.77 -18.36
CA LEU A 330 -17.43 -3.91 -19.54
C LEU A 330 -18.17 -2.60 -19.25
N LYS A 331 -17.68 -1.48 -19.80
CA LYS A 331 -18.30 -0.16 -19.65
C LYS A 331 -19.06 0.29 -20.90
#